data_AF-A0A7Y2PKU5-F1
#
_entry.id   AF-A0A7Y2PKU5-F1
#
_cell.length_a   1.000
_cell.length_b   1.000
_cell.length_c   1.000
_cell.angle_alpha   90.00
_cell.angle_beta   90.00
_cell.angle_gamma   90.00
#
_symmetry.space_group_name_H-M   'P 1'
#
loop_
_entity.id
_entity.type
_entity.pdbx_description
1 polymer ?
#
loop_
_entity_poly.entity_id
_entity_poly.type
_entity_poly.pdbx_seq_one_letter_code
_entity_poly.pdbx_strand_id
1 'polypeptide(L)'
;MTDESPAIDQLLKNLDQAMIADRHKLRRQLHELRKKPDDVAKLAAWAERVQASCAQVKARAASVPLIRYDENLPIAAKRDEIKAALLKHQVLILAGETGSGKTTQLPKICLEIGRGQHGLIGHTQPRRIAARSVASRV
;
A
#
# COMPACT_ATOMS: atom_id res chain seq x y z
N MET A 1 30.51 -12.30 -19.40
CA MET A 1 29.12 -12.69 -19.07
C MET A 1 28.93 -12.58 -17.55
N THR A 2 28.76 -11.37 -16.99
CA THR A 2 28.29 -11.10 -15.59
C THR A 2 28.47 -9.61 -15.22
N ASP A 3 27.66 -8.71 -15.76
CA ASP A 3 27.58 -7.33 -15.20
C ASP A 3 26.18 -6.69 -15.25
N GLU A 4 25.20 -7.33 -15.89
CA GLU A 4 23.81 -6.82 -15.96
C GLU A 4 22.93 -7.21 -14.75
N SER A 5 23.34 -8.21 -13.96
CA SER A 5 22.58 -8.66 -12.78
C SER A 5 22.33 -7.57 -11.72
N PRO A 6 23.32 -6.75 -11.29
CA PRO A 6 23.08 -5.72 -10.27
C PRO A 6 22.12 -4.62 -10.73
N ALA A 7 22.14 -4.24 -12.02
CA ALA A 7 21.23 -3.25 -12.57
C ALA A 7 19.77 -3.75 -12.58
N ILE A 8 19.55 -5.02 -12.91
CA ILE A 8 18.21 -5.62 -12.93
C ILE A 8 17.66 -5.82 -11.52
N ASP A 9 18.49 -6.20 -10.55
CA ASP A 9 18.06 -6.31 -9.15
C ASP A 9 17.66 -4.96 -8.56
N GLN A 10 18.35 -3.88 -8.96
CA GLN A 10 17.94 -2.51 -8.65
C GLN A 10 16.56 -2.19 -9.25
N LEU A 11 16.31 -2.59 -10.50
CA LEU A 11 15.03 -2.41 -11.18
C LEU A 11 13.89 -3.23 -10.52
N LEU A 12 14.19 -4.44 -10.06
CA LEU A 12 13.24 -5.28 -9.32
C LEU A 12 12.89 -4.67 -7.96
N LYS A 13 13.86 -4.12 -7.23
CA LYS A 13 13.61 -3.38 -5.98
C LYS A 13 12.75 -2.14 -6.21
N ASN A 14 12.89 -1.48 -7.36
CA ASN A 14 12.05 -0.35 -7.72
C ASN A 14 10.58 -0.74 -7.97
N LEU A 15 10.28 -2.01 -8.30
CA LEU A 15 8.89 -2.47 -8.45
C LEU A 15 8.11 -2.44 -7.13
N ASP A 16 8.77 -2.49 -5.98
CA ASP A 16 8.09 -2.35 -4.69
C ASP A 16 7.57 -0.93 -4.46
N GLN A 17 8.05 0.05 -5.23
CA GLN A 17 7.57 1.43 -5.23
C GLN A 17 6.35 1.63 -6.15
N ALA A 18 6.04 0.66 -7.02
CA ALA A 18 4.91 0.72 -7.94
C ALA A 18 3.59 0.30 -7.28
N MET A 19 2.47 0.59 -7.95
CA MET A 19 1.14 0.11 -7.58
C MET A 19 1.11 -1.42 -7.54
N ILE A 20 0.48 -2.00 -6.51
CA ILE A 20 0.38 -3.46 -6.33
C ILE A 20 -0.23 -4.13 -7.56
N ALA A 21 -1.25 -3.51 -8.16
CA ALA A 21 -1.94 -4.01 -9.35
C ALA A 21 -0.99 -4.18 -10.57
N ASP A 22 0.06 -3.35 -10.66
CA ASP A 22 0.98 -3.35 -11.80
C ASP A 22 2.17 -4.30 -11.60
N ARG A 23 2.55 -4.60 -10.35
CA ARG A 23 3.79 -5.32 -10.01
C ARG A 23 3.94 -6.65 -10.75
N HIS A 24 2.88 -7.45 -10.78
CA HIS A 24 2.93 -8.76 -11.43
C HIS A 24 3.21 -8.65 -12.93
N LYS A 25 2.50 -7.74 -13.62
CA LYS A 25 2.66 -7.50 -15.05
C LYS A 25 4.06 -6.94 -15.36
N LEU A 26 4.50 -5.93 -14.61
CA LEU A 26 5.81 -5.31 -14.79
C LEU A 26 6.96 -6.30 -14.53
N ARG A 27 6.85 -7.15 -13.50
CA ARG A 27 7.84 -8.20 -13.20
C ARG A 27 7.94 -9.22 -14.32
N ARG A 28 6.80 -9.69 -14.84
CA ARG A 28 6.77 -10.62 -15.98
C ARG A 28 7.42 -10.00 -17.23
N GLN A 29 7.13 -8.74 -17.52
CA GLN A 29 7.72 -8.02 -18.65
C GLN A 29 9.24 -7.87 -18.52
N LEU A 30 9.73 -7.52 -17.34
CA LEU A 30 11.17 -7.41 -17.08
C LEU A 30 11.90 -8.75 -17.29
N HIS A 31 11.28 -9.86 -16.87
CA HIS A 31 11.84 -11.20 -17.07
C HIS A 31 11.96 -11.57 -18.56
N GLU A 32 10.98 -11.21 -19.38
CA GLU A 32 11.06 -11.44 -20.83
C GLU A 32 12.07 -10.51 -21.53
N LEU A 33 12.16 -9.24 -21.11
CA LEU A 33 13.13 -8.29 -21.66
C LEU A 33 14.58 -8.70 -21.35
N ARG A 34 14.82 -9.35 -20.20
CA ARG A 34 16.13 -9.93 -19.87
C ARG A 34 16.61 -10.97 -20.89
N LYS A 35 15.69 -11.68 -21.57
CA LYS A 35 16.05 -12.67 -22.60
C LYS A 35 16.45 -12.01 -23.94
N LYS A 36 16.15 -10.71 -24.11
CA LYS A 36 16.38 -9.93 -25.33
C LYS A 36 16.85 -8.51 -24.97
N PRO A 37 18.06 -8.35 -24.41
CA PRO A 37 18.54 -7.07 -23.89
C PRO A 37 18.73 -5.98 -24.97
N ASP A 38 18.89 -6.38 -26.23
CA ASP A 38 19.11 -5.43 -27.35
C ASP A 38 17.87 -4.60 -27.73
N ASP A 39 16.70 -4.90 -27.16
CA ASP A 39 15.46 -4.17 -27.43
C ASP A 39 15.32 -2.93 -26.54
N VAL A 40 16.20 -1.95 -26.78
CA VAL A 40 16.28 -0.68 -26.03
C VAL A 40 14.94 0.07 -26.03
N ALA A 41 14.18 0.00 -27.13
CA ALA A 41 12.88 0.64 -27.24
C ALA A 41 11.86 0.04 -26.24
N LYS A 42 11.81 -1.29 -26.12
CA LYS A 42 10.92 -1.93 -25.13
C LYS A 42 11.38 -1.72 -23.69
N LEU A 43 12.69 -1.65 -23.44
CA LEU A 43 13.23 -1.32 -22.12
C LEU A 43 12.82 0.10 -21.70
N ALA A 44 12.93 1.08 -22.60
CA ALA A 44 12.48 2.44 -22.37
C ALA A 44 10.98 2.51 -22.06
N ALA A 45 10.15 1.86 -22.90
CA ALA A 45 8.70 1.81 -22.68
C ALA A 45 8.30 1.11 -21.37
N TRP A 46 9.05 0.09 -20.94
CA TRP A 46 8.85 -0.55 -19.65
C TRP A 46 9.22 0.39 -18.49
N ALA A 47 10.35 1.10 -18.59
CA ALA A 47 10.79 2.06 -17.58
C ALA A 47 9.77 3.20 -17.39
N GLU A 48 9.23 3.76 -18.48
CA GLU A 48 8.16 4.76 -18.42
C GLU A 48 6.93 4.26 -17.66
N ARG A 49 6.54 2.99 -17.89
CA ARG A 49 5.38 2.40 -17.19
C ARG A 49 5.63 2.21 -15.70
N VAL A 50 6.86 1.83 -15.31
CA VAL A 50 7.24 1.77 -13.90
C VAL A 50 7.18 3.17 -13.28
N GLN A 51 7.75 4.17 -13.95
CA GLN A 51 7.72 5.56 -13.50
C GLN A 51 6.30 6.10 -13.34
N ALA A 52 5.41 5.83 -14.29
CA ALA A 52 4.01 6.21 -14.21
C ALA A 52 3.31 5.57 -13.00
N SER A 53 3.54 4.27 -12.76
CA SER A 53 2.97 3.56 -11.60
C SER A 53 3.51 4.12 -10.27
N CYS A 54 4.81 4.40 -10.17
CA CYS A 54 5.41 5.02 -8.99
C CYS A 54 4.92 6.47 -8.79
N ALA A 55 4.72 7.24 -9.87
CA ALA A 55 4.15 8.58 -9.80
C ALA A 55 2.71 8.54 -9.26
N GLN A 56 1.92 7.53 -9.63
CA GLN A 56 0.58 7.33 -9.07
C GLN A 56 0.62 7.06 -7.56
N VAL A 57 1.58 6.25 -7.08
CA VAL A 57 1.78 6.02 -5.64
C VAL A 57 2.11 7.33 -4.92
N LYS A 58 3.03 8.13 -5.47
CA LYS A 58 3.39 9.44 -4.91
C LYS A 58 2.20 10.39 -4.86
N ALA A 59 1.40 10.45 -5.92
CA ALA A 59 0.19 11.26 -5.96
C ALA A 59 -0.82 10.81 -4.89
N ARG A 60 -1.00 9.50 -4.68
CA ARG A 60 -1.85 8.96 -3.62
C ARG A 60 -1.35 9.31 -2.23
N ALA A 61 -0.04 9.18 -1.99
CA ALA A 61 0.58 9.55 -0.73
C ALA A 61 0.39 11.04 -0.42
N ALA A 62 0.53 11.91 -1.43
CA ALA A 62 0.28 13.35 -1.29
C ALA A 62 -1.21 13.69 -1.07
N SER A 63 -2.13 12.84 -1.53
CA SER A 63 -3.58 13.04 -1.34
C SER A 63 -4.11 12.53 0.00
N VAL A 64 -3.26 11.96 0.87
CA VAL A 64 -3.70 11.50 2.20
C VAL A 64 -4.17 12.71 3.00
N PRO A 65 -5.44 12.74 3.46
CA PRO A 65 -5.95 13.86 4.24
C PRO A 65 -5.26 13.94 5.59
N LEU A 66 -5.30 15.12 6.22
CA LEU A 66 -4.82 15.26 7.60
C LEU A 66 -5.62 14.33 8.52
N ILE A 67 -4.92 13.36 9.10
CA ILE A 67 -5.53 12.36 9.96
C ILE A 67 -5.76 12.95 11.35
N ARG A 68 -7.01 12.93 11.80
CA ARG A 68 -7.41 13.34 13.15
C ARG A 68 -8.04 12.18 13.90
N TYR A 69 -7.59 12.01 15.13
CA TYR A 69 -8.07 10.99 16.06
C TYR A 69 -9.04 11.60 17.07
N ASP A 70 -9.98 10.77 17.52
CA ASP A 70 -10.81 11.09 18.67
C ASP A 70 -10.14 10.49 19.90
N GLU A 71 -9.47 11.34 20.68
CA GLU A 71 -8.68 10.93 21.84
C GLU A 71 -9.54 10.35 22.98
N ASN A 72 -10.86 10.50 22.93
CA ASN A 72 -11.78 9.92 23.91
C ASN A 72 -12.00 8.40 23.69
N LEU A 73 -11.62 7.86 22.53
CA LEU A 73 -11.82 6.45 22.22
C LEU A 73 -10.68 5.60 22.78
N PRO A 74 -10.97 4.43 23.40
CA PRO A 74 -9.96 3.54 23.96
C PRO A 74 -8.84 3.14 22.98
N ILE A 75 -9.15 3.04 21.69
CA ILE A 75 -8.16 2.70 20.67
C ILE A 75 -7.12 3.81 20.43
N ALA A 76 -7.45 5.08 20.66
CA ALA A 76 -6.54 6.20 20.45
C ALA A 76 -5.34 6.11 21.42
N ALA A 77 -5.60 5.76 22.68
CA ALA A 77 -4.56 5.56 23.69
C ALA A 77 -3.55 4.44 23.33
N LYS A 78 -3.97 3.45 22.53
CA LYS A 78 -3.13 2.33 22.07
C LYS A 78 -2.59 2.51 20.65
N ARG A 79 -2.74 3.69 20.06
CA ARG A 79 -2.41 3.94 18.64
C ARG A 79 -1.00 3.49 18.28
N ASP A 80 -0.01 3.91 19.06
CA ASP A 80 1.40 3.68 18.69
C ASP A 80 1.80 2.21 18.87
N GLU A 81 1.22 1.51 19.85
CA GLU A 81 1.32 0.04 19.98
C GLU A 81 0.73 -0.67 18.76
N ILE A 82 -0.47 -0.25 18.33
CA ILE A 82 -1.14 -0.82 17.15
C ILE A 82 -0.32 -0.57 15.88
N LYS A 83 0.23 0.64 15.70
CA LYS A 83 1.10 0.95 14.56
C LYS A 83 2.32 0.02 14.53
N ALA A 84 3.02 -0.12 15.65
CA ALA A 84 4.18 -0.99 15.75
C ALA A 84 3.82 -2.44 15.41
N ALA A 85 2.68 -2.93 15.92
CA ALA A 85 2.19 -4.27 15.63
C ALA A 85 1.85 -4.46 14.12
N LEU A 86 1.18 -3.48 13.49
CA LEU A 86 0.83 -3.52 12.05
C LEU A 86 2.06 -3.47 11.12
N LEU A 87 3.17 -2.89 11.58
CA LEU A 87 4.43 -2.87 10.84
C LEU A 87 5.19 -4.19 10.98
N LYS A 88 5.16 -4.79 12.18
CA LYS A 88 5.90 -6.02 12.50
C LYS A 88 5.20 -7.30 12.03
N HIS A 89 3.87 -7.33 12.03
CA HIS A 89 3.09 -8.55 11.81
C HIS A 89 2.27 -8.45 10.52
N GLN A 90 2.39 -9.48 9.66
CA GLN A 90 1.57 -9.61 8.45
C GLN A 90 0.09 -9.82 8.79
N VAL A 91 -0.18 -10.54 9.88
CA VAL A 91 -1.52 -10.81 10.41
C VAL A 91 -1.55 -10.38 11.87
N LEU A 92 -2.53 -9.55 12.21
CA LEU A 92 -2.73 -9.03 13.57
C LEU A 92 -4.20 -9.22 13.97
N ILE A 93 -4.43 -9.81 15.13
CA ILE A 93 -5.77 -9.94 15.73
C ILE A 93 -5.92 -8.82 16.75
N LEU A 94 -6.92 -7.95 16.55
CA LEU A 94 -7.23 -6.86 17.45
C LEU A 94 -8.56 -7.13 18.14
N ALA A 95 -8.50 -7.38 19.45
CA ALA A 95 -9.66 -7.55 20.30
C ALA A 95 -9.95 -6.26 21.08
N GLY A 96 -11.23 -5.98 21.28
CA GLY A 96 -11.69 -4.87 22.11
C GLY A 96 -13.21 -4.82 22.13
N GLU A 97 -13.79 -4.22 23.15
CA GLU A 97 -15.26 -4.11 23.30
C GLU A 97 -15.92 -3.31 22.17
N THR A 98 -17.23 -3.49 21.99
CA THR A 98 -18.03 -2.63 21.10
C THR A 98 -17.95 -1.18 21.59
N GLY A 99 -17.80 -0.22 20.69
CA GLY A 99 -17.66 1.20 21.05
C GLY A 99 -16.22 1.67 21.25
N SER A 100 -15.24 0.77 21.34
CA SER A 100 -13.80 1.12 21.47
C SER A 100 -13.19 1.92 20.31
N GLY A 101 -13.91 2.13 19.21
CA GLY A 101 -13.43 2.90 18.06
C GLY A 101 -12.70 2.10 16.97
N LYS A 102 -12.64 0.76 17.06
CA LYS A 102 -11.93 -0.09 16.07
C LYS A 102 -12.30 0.22 14.62
N THR A 103 -13.60 0.18 14.32
CA THR A 103 -14.14 0.38 12.97
C THR A 103 -13.86 1.77 12.39
N THR A 104 -13.81 2.81 13.24
CA THR A 104 -13.65 4.20 12.80
C THR A 104 -12.21 4.68 12.79
N GLN A 105 -11.35 4.12 13.64
CA GLN A 105 -9.97 4.59 13.80
C GLN A 105 -8.93 3.69 13.12
N LEU A 106 -9.15 2.38 12.97
CA LEU A 106 -8.17 1.50 12.32
C LEU A 106 -7.85 1.86 10.86
N PRO A 107 -8.83 2.22 10.00
CA PRO A 107 -8.52 2.66 8.65
C PRO A 107 -7.60 3.90 8.62
N LYS A 108 -7.79 4.82 9.58
CA LYS A 108 -6.95 6.02 9.74
C LYS A 108 -5.52 5.65 10.16
N ILE A 109 -5.37 4.78 11.14
CA ILE A 109 -4.05 4.28 11.58
C ILE A 109 -3.32 3.62 10.39
N CYS A 110 -4.03 2.82 9.60
CA CYS A 110 -3.49 2.19 8.40
C CYS A 110 -3.01 3.23 7.37
N LEU A 111 -3.79 4.28 7.11
CA LEU A 111 -3.39 5.38 6.21
C LEU A 111 -2.15 6.12 6.73
N GLU A 112 -2.09 6.38 8.05
CA GLU A 112 -0.97 7.09 8.67
C GLU A 112 0.37 6.36 8.48
N ILE A 113 0.36 5.02 8.59
CA ILE A 113 1.56 4.19 8.36
C ILE A 113 1.80 3.89 6.86
N GLY A 114 1.09 4.55 5.96
CA GLY A 114 1.27 4.45 4.51
C GLY A 114 0.59 3.25 3.83
N ARG A 115 -0.30 2.52 4.53
CA ARG A 115 -1.16 1.54 3.84
C ARG A 115 -2.11 2.29 2.89
N GLY A 116 -2.49 1.62 1.80
CA GLY A 116 -3.33 2.23 0.77
C GLY A 116 -2.59 3.10 -0.25
N GLN A 117 -1.33 3.47 -0.04
CA GLN A 117 -0.57 4.24 -1.03
C GLN A 117 -0.33 3.45 -2.33
N HIS A 118 -0.01 2.16 -2.23
CA HIS A 118 0.20 1.28 -3.38
C HIS A 118 -1.06 0.52 -3.83
N GLY A 119 -2.21 0.73 -3.19
CA GLY A 119 -3.39 -0.12 -3.36
C GLY A 119 -4.63 0.42 -2.67
N LEU A 120 -5.45 -0.46 -2.11
CA LEU A 120 -6.66 -0.08 -1.35
C LEU A 120 -6.63 -0.72 0.03
N ILE A 121 -7.22 -0.04 1.01
CA ILE A 121 -7.53 -0.62 2.32
C ILE A 121 -8.97 -1.14 2.25
N GLY A 122 -9.13 -2.45 2.28
CA GLY A 122 -10.45 -3.08 2.33
C GLY A 122 -10.96 -3.12 3.76
N HIS A 123 -12.01 -2.36 4.06
CA HIS A 123 -12.70 -2.44 5.34
C HIS A 123 -14.04 -3.17 5.16
N THR A 124 -14.11 -4.41 5.68
CA THR A 124 -15.30 -5.26 5.53
C THR A 124 -16.17 -5.21 6.79
N GLN A 125 -17.48 -5.25 6.58
CA GLN A 125 -18.48 -5.27 7.65
C GLN A 125 -19.51 -6.36 7.34
N PRO A 126 -19.95 -7.16 8.33
CA PRO A 126 -20.91 -8.25 8.10
C PRO A 126 -22.31 -7.73 7.71
N ARG A 127 -22.62 -6.47 8.02
CA ARG A 127 -23.92 -5.85 7.71
C ARG A 127 -23.74 -4.68 6.74
N ARG A 128 -24.50 -4.69 5.64
CA ARG A 128 -24.49 -3.63 4.61
C ARG A 128 -24.73 -2.23 5.19
N ILE A 129 -25.66 -2.10 6.15
CA ILE A 129 -25.98 -0.80 6.75
C ILE A 129 -24.80 -0.24 7.57
N ALA A 130 -24.05 -1.11 8.24
CA ALA A 130 -22.84 -0.73 8.97
C ALA A 130 -21.74 -0.30 8.00
N ALA A 131 -21.52 -1.06 6.91
CA ALA A 131 -20.55 -0.69 5.87
C ALA A 131 -20.81 0.72 5.32
N ARG A 132 -22.07 1.00 4.92
CA ARG A 132 -22.46 2.32 4.39
C ARG A 132 -22.32 3.43 5.42
N SER A 133 -22.78 3.19 6.66
CA SER A 133 -22.75 4.21 7.70
C SER A 133 -21.34 4.54 8.18
N VAL A 134 -20.42 3.58 8.11
CA VAL A 134 -19.00 3.80 8.41
C VAL A 134 -18.34 4.56 7.28
N ALA A 135 -18.56 4.15 6.02
CA ALA A 135 -17.99 4.81 4.84
C ALA A 135 -18.44 6.27 4.67
N SER A 136 -19.60 6.66 5.21
CA SER A 136 -20.04 8.07 5.18
C SER A 136 -19.41 8.94 6.27
N ARG A 137 -18.81 8.32 7.31
CA ARG A 137 -18.26 9.02 8.49
C ARG A 137 -16.73 9.01 8.56
N VAL A 138 -16.08 8.09 7.85
CA VAL A 138 -14.63 7.81 7.88
C VAL A 138 -14.06 8.09 6.51
#